data_AF-A0A1F9FSS7-F1
#
_entry.id   AF-A0A1F9FSS7-F1
#
_cell.length_a   1.000
_cell.length_b   1.000
_cell.length_c   1.000
_cell.angle_alpha   90.00
_cell.angle_beta   90.00
_cell.angle_gamma   90.00
#
_symmetry.space_group_name_H-M   'P 1'
#
loop_
_entity.id
_entity.type
_entity.pdbx_description
1 polymer ?
#
loop_
_entity_poly.entity_id
_entity_poly.type
_entity_poly.pdbx_seq_one_letter_code
_entity_poly.pdbx_strand_id
1 'polypeptide(L)'
;MFGRVVARVPVRRVPEAVDRLLAHYAANKADGESPRAFFQRLDAASAARLIDDLTALTEESAAPEDFVDVGSSVAFEVVTLDGECSQ
;
A
#
# COMPACT_ATOMS: atom_id res chain seq x y z
N MET A 1 18.51 3.40 -8.00
CA MET A 1 17.84 2.69 -6.89
C MET A 1 16.39 3.17 -6.80
N PHE A 2 15.40 2.27 -6.80
CA PHE A 2 13.97 2.60 -6.93
C PHE A 2 13.24 2.92 -5.60
N GLY A 3 13.96 2.95 -4.47
CA GLY A 3 13.41 3.26 -3.14
C GLY A 3 13.66 2.13 -2.13
N ARG A 4 13.18 2.31 -0.90
CA ARG A 4 13.18 1.31 0.17
C ARG A 4 11.73 1.02 0.57
N VAL A 5 11.38 -0.25 0.74
CA VAL A 5 10.07 -0.63 1.28
C VAL A 5 10.02 -0.30 2.76
N VAL A 6 9.02 0.50 3.18
CA VAL A 6 8.82 0.92 4.58
C VAL A 6 7.57 0.34 5.21
N ALA A 7 6.57 -0.06 4.41
CA ALA A 7 5.33 -0.68 4.87
C ALA A 7 4.68 -1.49 3.73
N ARG A 8 3.74 -2.36 4.09
CA ARG A 8 2.79 -3.02 3.17
C ARG A 8 1.40 -2.49 3.51
N VAL A 9 0.71 -1.92 2.53
CA VAL A 9 -0.60 -1.26 2.72
C VAL A 9 -1.64 -1.98 1.86
N PRO A 10 -2.80 -2.37 2.40
CA PRO A 10 -3.92 -2.86 1.61
C PRO A 10 -4.33 -1.86 0.53
N VAL A 11 -4.64 -2.35 -0.67
CA VAL A 11 -4.87 -1.52 -1.88
C VAL A 11 -5.89 -0.39 -1.67
N ARG A 12 -7.00 -0.65 -0.96
CA ARG A 12 -8.03 0.37 -0.69
C ARG A 12 -7.57 1.48 0.24
N ARG A 13 -6.54 1.24 1.06
CA ARG A 13 -5.99 2.20 2.01
C ARG A 13 -4.79 2.97 1.44
N VAL A 14 -4.35 2.65 0.23
CA VAL A 14 -3.24 3.32 -0.45
C VAL A 14 -3.51 4.82 -0.68
N PRO A 15 -4.71 5.27 -1.12
CA PRO A 15 -4.97 6.70 -1.29
C PRO A 15 -4.74 7.49 0.00
N GLU A 16 -5.27 6.99 1.12
CA GLU A 16 -5.10 7.63 2.43
C GLU A 16 -3.62 7.63 2.88
N ALA A 17 -2.89 6.54 2.66
CA ALA A 17 -1.47 6.49 2.96
C ALA A 17 -0.67 7.53 2.15
N VAL A 18 -1.00 7.72 0.87
CA VAL A 18 -0.38 8.74 0.01
C VAL A 18 -0.69 10.14 0.53
N ASP A 19 -1.94 10.43 0.87
CA ASP A 19 -2.35 11.74 1.39
C ASP A 19 -1.61 12.09 2.67
N ARG A 20 -1.48 11.16 3.62
CA ARG A 20 -0.74 11.38 4.88
C ARG A 20 0.74 11.67 4.63
N LEU A 21 1.38 10.96 3.70
CA LEU A 21 2.77 11.18 3.33
C LEU A 21 2.96 12.55 2.66
N LEU A 22 2.06 12.94 1.75
CA LEU A 22 2.10 14.24 1.08
C LEU A 22 1.83 15.39 2.04
N ALA A 23 0.89 15.24 2.97
CA ALA A 23 0.63 16.21 4.04
C ALA A 23 1.87 16.39 4.92
N HIS A 24 2.53 15.29 5.30
CA HIS A 24 3.77 15.35 6.07
C HIS A 24 4.88 16.07 5.31
N TYR A 25 5.04 15.80 4.01
CA TYR A 25 5.97 16.52 3.14
C TYR A 25 5.66 18.02 3.08
N ALA A 26 4.41 18.39 2.81
CA ALA A 26 4.00 19.79 2.69
C ALA A 26 4.29 20.61 3.97
N ALA A 27 4.10 19.99 5.14
CA ALA A 27 4.32 20.64 6.42
C ALA A 27 5.81 20.73 6.84
N ASN A 28 6.67 19.83 6.36
CA ASN A 28 8.04 19.67 6.90
C ASN A 28 9.15 19.84 5.86
N LYS A 29 8.81 20.13 4.60
CA LYS A 29 9.81 20.39 3.55
C LYS A 29 10.60 21.67 3.86
N ALA A 30 11.89 21.66 3.53
CA ALA A 30 12.66 22.88 3.44
C ALA A 30 12.24 23.72 2.23
N ASP A 31 12.67 24.98 2.19
CA ASP A 31 12.41 25.84 1.04
C ASP A 31 13.07 25.28 -0.23
N GLY A 32 12.31 25.25 -1.33
CA GLY A 32 12.75 24.61 -2.58
C GLY A 32 12.99 23.09 -2.53
N GLU A 33 12.75 22.40 -1.40
CA GLU A 33 13.02 20.97 -1.28
C GLU A 33 12.04 20.13 -2.11
N SER A 34 12.57 19.27 -2.99
CA SER A 34 11.75 18.34 -3.77
C SER A 34 11.22 17.17 -2.91
N PRO A 35 10.09 16.52 -3.29
CA PRO A 35 9.59 15.34 -2.58
C PRO A 35 10.63 14.22 -2.49
N ARG A 36 11.40 14.01 -3.57
CA ARG A 36 12.47 13.00 -3.60
C ARG A 36 13.53 13.27 -2.52
N ALA A 37 14.00 14.50 -2.41
CA ALA A 37 15.03 14.87 -1.43
C ALA A 37 14.50 14.71 0.00
N PHE A 38 13.27 15.15 0.25
CA PHE A 38 12.60 15.02 1.54
C PHE A 38 12.50 13.56 2.00
N PHE A 39 11.95 12.67 1.17
CA PHE A 39 11.79 11.26 1.53
C PHE A 39 13.11 10.48 1.55
N GLN A 40 14.18 10.99 0.92
CA GLN A 40 15.53 10.41 1.04
C GLN A 40 16.17 10.69 2.40
N ARG A 41 15.95 11.87 2.98
CA ARG A 41 16.47 12.20 4.33
C ARG A 41 15.58 11.68 5.47
N LEU A 42 14.29 11.46 5.20
CA LEU A 42 13.36 10.94 6.20
C LEU A 42 13.76 9.51 6.58
N ASP A 43 13.88 9.24 7.88
CA ASP A 43 14.16 7.89 8.35
C ASP A 43 12.97 6.95 8.06
N ALA A 44 13.26 5.68 7.77
CA ALA A 44 12.21 4.72 7.41
C ALA A 44 11.19 4.51 8.51
N ALA A 45 11.64 4.51 9.77
CA ALA A 45 10.75 4.27 10.89
C ALA A 45 9.74 5.40 11.04
N SER A 46 10.13 6.65 10.76
CA SER A 46 9.23 7.79 10.74
C SER A 46 8.27 7.73 9.56
N ALA A 47 8.74 7.36 8.36
CA ALA A 47 7.84 7.15 7.23
C ALA A 47 6.81 6.03 7.51
N ALA A 48 7.24 4.91 8.11
CA ALA A 48 6.36 3.80 8.48
C ALA A 48 5.33 4.21 9.54
N ARG A 49 5.75 4.93 10.59
CA ARG A 49 4.88 5.41 11.67
C ARG A 49 3.72 6.30 11.19
N LEU A 50 3.88 7.03 10.09
CA LEU A 50 2.81 7.89 9.55
C LEU A 50 1.61 7.11 8.99
N ILE A 51 1.82 5.83 8.65
CA ILE A 51 0.85 4.99 7.95
C ILE A 51 0.66 3.64 8.64
N ASP A 52 1.19 3.45 9.84
CA ASP A 52 1.26 2.16 10.53
C ASP A 52 -0.14 1.56 10.78
N ASP A 53 -1.08 2.40 11.20
CA ASP A 53 -2.49 2.05 11.40
C ASP A 53 -3.19 1.61 10.11
N LEU A 54 -2.69 2.02 8.94
CA LEU A 54 -3.23 1.61 7.65
C LEU A 54 -2.71 0.23 7.20
N THR A 55 -1.65 -0.29 7.83
CA THR A 55 -1.01 -1.55 7.42
C THR A 55 -1.74 -2.81 7.90
N ALA A 56 -2.44 -2.72 9.02
CA ALA A 56 -3.09 -3.87 9.65
C ALA A 56 -4.43 -4.20 8.98
N LEU A 57 -4.52 -5.34 8.30
CA LEU A 57 -5.79 -5.91 7.87
C LEU A 57 -6.23 -6.92 8.95
N THR A 58 -7.12 -6.51 9.85
CA THR A 58 -7.71 -7.38 10.88
C THR A 58 -9.12 -7.81 10.45
N GLU A 59 -9.64 -8.94 10.95
CA GLU A 59 -11.03 -9.35 10.68
C GLU A 59 -12.05 -8.26 11.04
N GLU A 60 -11.76 -7.45 12.06
CA GLU A 60 -12.60 -6.33 12.51
C GLU A 60 -12.51 -5.08 11.61
N SER A 61 -11.39 -4.90 10.90
CA SER A 61 -11.15 -3.74 10.02
C SER A 61 -11.23 -4.10 8.53
N ALA A 62 -11.46 -5.37 8.22
CA ALA A 62 -11.64 -5.87 6.87
C ALA A 62 -13.11 -5.74 6.48
N ALA A 63 -13.37 -4.94 5.45
CA ALA A 63 -14.67 -4.94 4.81
C ALA A 63 -14.81 -6.18 3.91
N PRO A 64 -16.02 -6.69 3.62
CA PRO A 64 -16.22 -7.83 2.71
C PRO A 64 -15.54 -7.62 1.35
N GLU A 65 -15.50 -6.37 0.91
CA GLU A 65 -14.83 -5.94 -0.29
C GLU A 65 -13.30 -6.14 -0.24
N ASP A 66 -12.64 -6.11 0.93
CA ASP A 66 -11.17 -6.33 1.07
C ASP A 66 -10.73 -7.75 0.71
N PHE A 67 -11.68 -8.66 0.60
CA PHE A 67 -11.49 -10.03 0.11
C PHE A 67 -11.86 -10.19 -1.37
N VAL A 68 -12.30 -9.12 -2.04
CA VAL A 68 -12.64 -9.09 -3.47
C VAL A 68 -11.49 -8.47 -4.25
N ASP A 69 -11.03 -9.16 -5.29
CA ASP A 69 -9.93 -8.72 -6.12
C ASP A 69 -10.27 -7.40 -6.86
N VAL A 70 -9.30 -6.51 -6.96
CA VAL A 70 -9.51 -5.17 -7.53
C VAL A 70 -9.65 -5.28 -9.04
N GLY A 71 -10.86 -4.99 -9.54
CA GLY A 71 -11.17 -5.02 -10.97
C GLY A 71 -11.87 -6.31 -11.43
N SER A 72 -12.17 -7.23 -10.53
CA SER A 72 -12.99 -8.41 -10.83
C SER A 72 -14.35 -8.30 -10.17
N SER A 73 -15.42 -8.42 -10.97
CA SER A 73 -16.81 -8.53 -10.48
C SER A 73 -17.25 -9.99 -10.30
N VAL A 74 -16.32 -10.95 -10.39
CA VAL A 74 -16.58 -12.38 -10.27
C VAL A 74 -15.72 -12.99 -9.17
N ALA A 75 -16.35 -13.83 -8.34
CA ALA A 75 -15.66 -14.63 -7.35
C ALA A 75 -14.61 -15.52 -8.02
N PHE A 76 -13.51 -15.79 -7.32
CA PHE A 76 -12.48 -16.72 -7.78
C PHE A 76 -13.12 -18.08 -8.09
N GLU A 77 -13.21 -18.42 -9.38
CA GLU A 77 -13.70 -19.72 -9.83
C GLU A 77 -12.49 -20.65 -9.91
N VAL A 78 -12.45 -21.68 -9.06
CA VAL A 78 -11.50 -22.79 -9.22
C VAL A 78 -11.94 -23.58 -10.44
N VAL A 79 -11.51 -23.13 -11.63
CA VAL A 79 -11.66 -23.92 -12.84
C VAL A 79 -10.60 -25.01 -12.77
N THR A 80 -11.02 -26.22 -12.38
CA THR A 80 -10.23 -27.42 -12.59
C THR A 80 -10.24 -27.70 -14.09
N LEU A 81 -9.32 -27.08 -14.82
CA LEU A 81 -8.93 -27.59 -16.14
C LEU A 81 -8.27 -28.94 -15.89
N ASP A 82 -8.78 -29.98 -16.57
CA ASP A 82 -8.19 -31.31 -16.58
C ASP A 82 -6.69 -31.15 -16.90
N GLY A 83 -5.84 -31.57 -15.97
CA GLY A 83 -4.43 -31.28 -16.02
C GLY A 83 -3.84 -31.78 -17.33
N GLU A 84 -3.19 -30.87 -18.06
CA GLU A 84 -2.33 -31.17 -19.20
C GLU A 84 -1.05 -31.96 -18.83
N CYS A 85 -1.12 -32.77 -17.77
CA CYS A 85 -0.20 -33.87 -17.51
C CYS A 85 -0.64 -35.11 -18.31
N SER A 86 -0.60 -34.97 -19.63
CA SER A 86 -0.38 -36.08 -20.55
C SER A 86 0.25 -35.55 -21.82
N GLN A 87 1.56 -35.33 -21.78
CA GLN A 87 2.48 -35.87 -22.78
C GLN A 87 3.95 -35.82 -22.31
#